data_AF-A0A814KJM8-F1
#
_entry.id   AF-A0A814KJM8-F1
#
_cell.length_a   1.000
_cell.length_b   1.000
_cell.length_c   1.000
_cell.angle_alpha   90.00
_cell.angle_beta   90.00
_cell.angle_gamma   90.00
#
_symmetry.space_group_name_H-M   'P 1'
#
loop_
_entity.id
_entity.type
_entity.pdbx_description
1 polymer ?
#
loop_
_entity_poly.entity_id
_entity_poly.type
_entity_poly.pdbx_seq_one_letter_code
_entity_poly.pdbx_strand_id
1 'polypeptide(L)'
;MHIAAACFLLPLGTIIYTMFGGIKATFLTDYAHTVAVLIIILYFAFTTYATSPLLGSPSVVYDLLVNASRIHPIEGHAEGSYLTMRSQKGAMFFIINIIGNFGTVFVDDAYYNKAIAVSSVSALSSYILGDISWFAVPFLAATTMGLTAVALENNPAFPSYPNRLDPIGVTANLTLPIAAVTLLGKDGTTTALIMVFMTITSAMSAQWIAVSSIITHDIHKTYFN
;
A
#
# COMPACT_ATOMS: atom_id res chain seq x y z
N MET A 1 -3.60 2.71 22.43
CA MET A 1 -2.16 3.03 22.29
C MET A 1 -2.04 4.50 21.92
N HIS A 2 -1.11 5.25 22.53
CA HIS A 2 -0.90 6.65 22.17
C HIS A 2 -0.28 6.73 20.76
N ILE A 3 -0.89 7.47 19.83
CA ILE A 3 -0.48 7.51 18.41
C ILE A 3 1.00 7.89 18.27
N ALA A 4 1.45 8.92 18.99
CA ALA A 4 2.85 9.33 18.94
C ALA A 4 3.80 8.21 19.38
N ALA A 5 3.44 7.44 20.42
CA ALA A 5 4.28 6.33 20.87
C ALA A 5 4.35 5.23 19.80
N ALA A 6 3.25 4.93 19.12
CA ALA A 6 3.25 3.98 18.01
C ALA A 6 4.20 4.41 16.88
N CYS A 7 4.18 5.70 16.51
CA CYS A 7 5.07 6.25 15.48
C CYS A 7 6.56 6.11 15.83
N PHE A 8 6.93 6.21 17.11
CA PHE A 8 8.31 5.99 17.56
C PHE A 8 8.67 4.51 17.70
N LEU A 9 7.74 3.68 18.16
CA LEU A 9 7.99 2.27 18.47
C LEU A 9 8.04 1.39 17.21
N LEU A 10 7.17 1.63 16.23
CA LEU A 10 7.11 0.85 14.98
C LEU A 10 8.47 0.76 14.24
N PRO A 11 9.24 1.86 14.07
CA PRO A 11 10.54 1.80 13.41
C PRO A 11 11.72 1.41 14.30
N LEU A 12 11.55 1.14 15.59
CA LEU A 12 12.71 0.85 16.46
C LEU A 12 13.55 -0.31 15.94
N GLY A 13 12.89 -1.38 15.46
CA GLY A 13 13.59 -2.52 14.87
C GLY A 13 14.39 -2.14 13.62
N THR A 14 13.89 -1.17 12.82
CA THR A 14 14.57 -0.75 11.58
C THR A 14 15.80 0.08 11.84
N ILE A 15 15.74 0.95 12.85
CA ILE A 15 16.89 1.76 13.25
C ILE A 15 18.08 0.86 13.57
N ILE A 16 17.86 -0.22 14.33
CA ILE A 16 18.94 -1.13 14.75
C ILE A 16 19.64 -1.76 13.54
N TYR A 17 18.92 -2.42 12.63
CA TYR A 17 19.58 -3.10 11.50
C TYR A 17 20.15 -2.11 10.48
N THR A 18 19.52 -0.94 10.29
CA THR A 18 20.03 0.09 9.36
C THR A 18 21.33 0.70 9.90
N MET A 19 21.44 0.92 11.22
CA MET A 19 22.65 1.44 11.85
C MET A 19 23.85 0.49 11.71
N PHE A 20 23.67 -0.80 11.97
CA PHE A 20 24.77 -1.76 11.92
C PHE A 20 25.10 -2.24 10.50
N GLY A 21 24.09 -2.37 9.65
CA GLY A 21 24.23 -3.00 8.35
C GLY A 21 24.31 -2.05 7.15
N GLY A 22 23.98 -0.77 7.35
CA GLY A 22 24.02 0.26 6.31
C GLY A 22 23.17 -0.08 5.08
N ILE A 23 23.62 0.38 3.91
CA ILE A 23 22.88 0.23 2.64
C ILE A 23 22.73 -1.22 2.18
N LYS A 24 23.74 -2.06 2.43
CA LYS A 24 23.70 -3.48 2.03
C LYS A 24 22.65 -4.27 2.82
N ALA A 25 22.61 -4.08 4.14
CA ALA A 25 21.58 -4.74 4.95
C ALA A 25 20.20 -4.22 4.59
N THR A 26 20.07 -2.92 4.30
CA THR A 26 18.80 -2.34 3.88
C THR A 26 18.29 -2.94 2.58
N PHE A 27 19.14 -3.19 1.58
CA PHE A 27 18.70 -3.90 0.37
C PHE A 27 18.21 -5.32 0.65
N LEU A 28 18.93 -6.06 1.50
CA LEU A 28 18.55 -7.43 1.83
C LEU A 28 17.23 -7.48 2.61
N THR A 29 17.05 -6.57 3.57
CA THR A 29 15.81 -6.49 4.34
C THR A 29 14.67 -6.00 3.47
N ASP A 30 14.84 -4.97 2.64
CA ASP A 30 13.82 -4.48 1.69
C ASP A 30 13.32 -5.60 0.77
N TYR A 31 14.23 -6.47 0.29
CA TYR A 31 13.85 -7.64 -0.48
C TYR A 31 12.96 -8.60 0.33
N ALA A 32 13.35 -8.94 1.56
CA ALA A 32 12.57 -9.82 2.44
C ALA A 32 11.19 -9.22 2.79
N HIS A 33 11.13 -7.92 3.11
CA HIS A 33 9.87 -7.21 3.34
C HIS A 33 8.96 -7.28 2.10
N THR A 34 9.52 -7.03 0.92
CA THR A 34 8.75 -7.06 -0.34
C THR A 34 8.19 -8.44 -0.63
N VAL A 35 8.99 -9.50 -0.46
CA VAL A 35 8.51 -10.89 -0.62
C VAL A 35 7.36 -11.20 0.34
N ALA A 36 7.49 -10.81 1.61
CA ALA A 36 6.42 -11.01 2.59
C ALA A 36 5.13 -10.26 2.19
N VAL A 37 5.25 -9.00 1.74
CA VAL A 37 4.12 -8.20 1.27
C VAL A 37 3.43 -8.84 0.06
N LEU A 38 4.20 -9.33 -0.92
CA LEU A 38 3.66 -10.00 -2.11
C LEU A 38 2.88 -11.27 -1.75
N ILE A 39 3.40 -12.08 -0.84
CA ILE A 39 2.70 -13.27 -0.33
C ILE A 39 1.35 -12.88 0.28
N ILE A 40 1.33 -11.82 1.09
CA ILE A 40 0.11 -11.38 1.76
C ILE A 40 -0.91 -10.81 0.75
N ILE A 41 -0.46 -10.03 -0.24
CA ILE A 41 -1.34 -9.49 -1.29
C ILE A 41 -1.98 -10.63 -2.09
N LEU A 42 -1.18 -11.63 -2.49
CA LEU A 42 -1.68 -12.81 -3.19
C LEU A 42 -2.63 -13.61 -2.32
N TYR A 43 -2.34 -13.77 -1.04
CA TYR A 43 -3.24 -14.41 -0.09
C TYR A 43 -4.61 -13.71 -0.06
N PHE A 44 -4.66 -12.39 0.11
CA PHE A 44 -5.93 -11.64 0.07
C PHE A 44 -6.64 -11.76 -1.28
N ALA A 45 -5.91 -11.71 -2.40
CA ALA A 45 -6.47 -11.84 -3.74
C ALA A 45 -7.12 -13.22 -3.94
N PHE A 46 -6.41 -14.30 -3.65
CA PHE A 46 -6.95 -15.65 -3.78
C PHE A 46 -8.10 -15.91 -2.80
N THR A 47 -8.02 -15.38 -1.57
CA THR A 47 -9.15 -15.46 -0.64
C THR A 47 -10.37 -14.74 -1.18
N THR A 48 -10.21 -13.53 -1.68
CA THR A 48 -11.32 -12.72 -2.23
C THR A 48 -11.97 -13.40 -3.42
N TYR A 49 -11.17 -13.87 -4.38
CA TYR A 49 -11.66 -14.30 -5.68
C TYR A 49 -11.78 -15.82 -5.86
N ALA A 50 -11.38 -16.66 -4.90
CA ALA A 50 -11.39 -18.11 -5.11
C ALA A 50 -11.82 -18.96 -3.91
N THR A 51 -11.61 -18.53 -2.66
CA THR A 51 -11.81 -19.43 -1.51
C THR A 51 -12.71 -18.91 -0.40
N SER A 52 -12.96 -17.60 -0.31
CA SER A 52 -13.81 -17.04 0.75
C SER A 52 -15.26 -17.53 0.64
N PRO A 53 -15.89 -17.92 1.76
CA PRO A 53 -17.32 -18.24 1.78
C PRO A 53 -18.22 -17.00 1.56
N LEU A 54 -17.68 -15.78 1.73
CA LEU A 54 -18.42 -14.53 1.55
C LEU A 54 -18.37 -14.01 0.11
N LEU A 55 -17.25 -14.22 -0.58
CA LEU A 55 -17.00 -13.75 -1.95
C LEU A 55 -16.67 -14.92 -2.87
N GLY A 56 -15.48 -15.50 -2.76
CA GLY A 56 -15.13 -16.82 -3.28
C GLY A 56 -15.11 -16.99 -4.81
N SER A 57 -15.56 -15.99 -5.57
CA SER A 57 -15.51 -15.98 -7.03
C SER A 57 -15.57 -14.54 -7.56
N PRO A 58 -14.96 -14.24 -8.73
CA PRO A 58 -15.09 -12.92 -9.35
C PRO A 58 -16.55 -12.57 -9.71
N SER A 59 -17.36 -13.56 -10.06
CA SER A 59 -18.78 -13.37 -10.39
C SER A 59 -19.59 -12.90 -9.18
N VAL A 60 -19.39 -13.52 -8.01
CA VAL A 60 -20.07 -13.10 -6.78
C VAL A 60 -19.62 -11.69 -6.38
N VAL A 61 -18.32 -11.38 -6.48
CA VAL A 61 -17.82 -10.02 -6.23
C VAL A 61 -18.49 -9.01 -7.17
N TYR A 62 -18.58 -9.34 -8.47
CA TYR A 62 -19.22 -8.51 -9.47
C TYR A 62 -20.71 -8.26 -9.14
N ASP A 63 -21.47 -9.31 -8.82
CA ASP A 63 -22.90 -9.20 -8.52
C ASP A 63 -23.15 -8.34 -7.28
N LEU A 64 -22.32 -8.50 -6.24
CA LEU A 64 -22.40 -7.68 -5.03
C LEU A 64 -22.08 -6.21 -5.29
N LEU A 65 -21.08 -5.92 -6.13
CA LEU A 65 -20.72 -4.54 -6.52
C LEU A 65 -21.79 -3.88 -7.41
N VAL A 66 -22.42 -4.65 -8.31
CA VAL A 66 -23.56 -4.17 -9.09
C VAL A 66 -24.73 -3.85 -8.16
N ASN A 67 -25.00 -4.71 -7.17
CA ASN A 67 -26.03 -4.43 -6.17
C ASN A 67 -25.69 -3.19 -5.33
N ALA A 68 -24.45 -3.06 -4.86
CA ALA A 68 -23.98 -1.88 -4.14
C ALA A 68 -24.13 -0.61 -4.97
N SER A 69 -23.89 -0.66 -6.30
CA SER A 69 -24.11 0.47 -7.22
C SER A 69 -25.57 0.90 -7.28
N ARG A 70 -26.52 -0.02 -7.12
CA ARG A 70 -27.97 0.27 -7.12
C ARG A 70 -28.44 0.85 -5.79
N ILE A 71 -27.92 0.34 -4.68
CA ILE A 71 -28.29 0.80 -3.33
C ILE A 71 -27.65 2.17 -3.05
N HIS A 72 -26.38 2.32 -3.40
CA HIS A 72 -25.56 3.50 -3.10
C HIS A 72 -24.76 3.95 -4.34
N PRO A 73 -25.41 4.57 -5.34
CA PRO A 73 -24.73 5.05 -6.54
C PRO A 73 -23.70 6.13 -6.20
N ILE A 74 -22.52 6.07 -6.81
CA ILE A 74 -21.48 7.10 -6.61
C ILE A 74 -21.73 8.30 -7.53
N GLU A 75 -21.85 9.49 -6.93
CA GLU A 75 -21.94 10.74 -7.68
C GLU A 75 -20.68 10.97 -8.55
N GLY A 76 -20.88 11.29 -9.83
CA GLY A 76 -19.80 11.52 -10.79
C GLY A 76 -19.22 10.25 -11.43
N HIS A 77 -19.74 9.07 -11.10
CA HIS A 77 -19.48 7.82 -11.82
C HIS A 77 -20.50 7.61 -12.94
N ALA A 78 -20.10 6.98 -14.05
CA ALA A 78 -21.06 6.52 -15.05
C ALA A 78 -22.07 5.55 -14.43
N GLU A 79 -23.36 5.90 -14.52
CA GLU A 79 -24.47 5.10 -13.97
C GLU A 79 -24.33 4.82 -12.46
N GLY A 80 -23.55 5.63 -11.74
CA GLY A 80 -23.26 5.40 -10.32
C GLY A 80 -22.44 4.13 -10.02
N SER A 81 -21.89 3.48 -11.04
CA SER A 81 -21.27 2.16 -10.94
C SER A 81 -19.91 2.17 -10.22
N TYR A 82 -19.69 1.22 -9.32
CA TYR A 82 -18.38 0.96 -8.71
C TYR A 82 -17.37 0.33 -9.69
N LEU A 83 -17.83 -0.19 -10.83
CA LEU A 83 -17.03 -0.91 -11.81
C LEU A 83 -16.66 -0.07 -13.05
N THR A 84 -17.02 1.20 -13.07
CA THR A 84 -16.74 2.08 -14.21
C THR A 84 -15.35 2.70 -14.14
N MET A 85 -14.71 2.82 -15.30
CA MET A 85 -13.50 3.64 -15.47
C MET A 85 -13.81 5.12 -15.69
N ARG A 86 -15.08 5.49 -15.92
CA ARG A 86 -15.51 6.87 -16.11
C ARG A 86 -15.94 7.48 -14.77
N SER A 87 -14.95 7.95 -14.01
CA SER A 87 -15.12 8.61 -12.70
C SER A 87 -14.48 10.00 -12.69
N GLN A 88 -15.26 11.04 -12.41
CA GLN A 88 -14.74 12.42 -12.31
C GLN A 88 -13.75 12.57 -11.14
N LYS A 89 -14.10 12.03 -9.96
CA LYS A 89 -13.21 12.03 -8.78
C LYS A 89 -11.98 11.17 -9.02
N GLY A 90 -12.11 10.05 -9.74
CA GLY A 90 -10.98 9.23 -10.17
C GLY A 90 -9.99 10.00 -11.05
N ALA A 91 -10.49 10.78 -12.03
CA ALA A 91 -9.65 11.62 -12.87
C ALA A 91 -8.95 12.74 -12.08
N MET A 92 -9.65 13.39 -11.14
CA MET A 92 -9.03 14.38 -10.23
C MET A 92 -7.94 13.74 -9.37
N PHE A 93 -8.23 12.57 -8.77
CA PHE A 93 -7.28 11.83 -7.97
C PHE A 93 -6.05 11.44 -8.80
N PHE A 94 -6.23 10.98 -10.03
CA PHE A 94 -5.13 10.66 -10.95
C PHE A 94 -4.22 11.86 -11.21
N ILE A 95 -4.78 13.04 -11.51
CA ILE A 95 -3.99 14.27 -11.74
C ILE A 95 -3.24 14.69 -10.46
N ILE A 96 -3.92 14.69 -9.31
CA ILE A 96 -3.29 15.00 -8.02
C ILE A 96 -2.15 14.02 -7.73
N ASN A 97 -2.36 12.74 -8.01
CA ASN A 97 -1.39 11.68 -7.78
C ASN A 97 -0.17 11.82 -8.70
N ILE A 98 -0.35 12.18 -9.98
CA ILE A 98 0.77 12.50 -10.88
C ILE A 98 1.60 13.65 -10.29
N ILE A 99 0.97 14.78 -9.98
CA ILE A 99 1.70 15.98 -9.53
C ILE A 99 2.39 15.71 -8.19
N GLY A 100 1.68 15.10 -7.24
CA GLY A 100 2.20 14.80 -5.91
C GLY A 100 3.30 13.75 -5.93
N ASN A 101 3.05 12.59 -6.56
CA ASN A 101 4.01 11.48 -6.52
C ASN A 101 5.21 11.66 -7.45
N PHE A 102 5.11 12.50 -8.48
CA PHE A 102 6.30 12.83 -9.27
C PHE A 102 7.38 13.47 -8.39
N GLY A 103 7.00 14.41 -7.52
CA GLY A 103 7.93 14.99 -6.56
C GLY A 103 8.48 13.99 -5.55
N THR A 104 7.63 13.11 -5.01
CA THR A 104 8.05 12.13 -4.00
C THR A 104 8.93 11.01 -4.55
N VAL A 105 8.97 10.78 -5.86
CA VAL A 105 9.83 9.76 -6.47
C VAL A 105 11.09 10.38 -7.08
N PHE A 106 10.95 11.46 -7.86
CA PHE A 106 12.08 12.07 -8.58
C PHE A 106 12.96 12.98 -7.73
N VAL A 107 12.50 13.38 -6.54
CA VAL A 107 13.29 14.26 -5.63
C VAL A 107 13.65 13.52 -4.33
N ASP A 108 13.37 12.22 -4.25
CA ASP A 108 13.66 11.42 -3.07
C ASP A 108 14.99 10.67 -3.24
N ASP A 109 15.98 11.09 -2.44
CA ASP A 109 17.33 10.55 -2.42
C ASP A 109 17.37 9.05 -2.06
N ALA A 110 16.32 8.52 -1.40
CA ALA A 110 16.23 7.09 -1.13
C ALA A 110 16.26 6.26 -2.43
N TYR A 111 15.63 6.75 -3.51
CA TYR A 111 15.66 6.07 -4.81
C TYR A 111 17.02 6.23 -5.51
N TYR A 112 17.63 7.42 -5.45
CA TYR A 112 18.93 7.67 -6.05
C TYR A 112 20.06 6.87 -5.40
N ASN A 113 20.02 6.68 -4.08
CA ASN A 113 20.95 5.80 -3.38
C ASN A 113 20.87 4.36 -3.90
N LYS A 114 19.68 3.87 -4.28
CA LYS A 114 19.54 2.54 -4.93
C LYS A 114 20.05 2.57 -6.37
N ALA A 115 19.76 3.65 -7.09
CA ALA A 115 20.17 3.84 -8.49
C ALA A 115 21.69 3.79 -8.67
N ILE A 116 22.44 4.47 -7.79
CA ILE A 116 23.91 4.57 -7.89
C ILE A 116 24.57 3.27 -7.43
N ALA A 117 23.90 2.47 -6.59
CA ALA A 117 24.41 1.20 -6.12
C ALA A 117 24.30 0.05 -7.15
N VAL A 118 23.52 0.22 -8.23
CA VAL A 118 23.35 -0.81 -9.26
C VAL A 118 24.52 -0.80 -10.26
N SER A 119 24.82 -1.96 -10.85
CA SER A 119 25.78 -2.01 -11.96
C SER A 119 25.21 -1.32 -13.20
N SER A 120 26.06 -0.62 -13.94
CA SER A 120 25.65 0.15 -15.14
C SER A 120 25.00 -0.71 -16.22
N VAL A 121 25.43 -1.97 -16.35
CA VAL A 121 24.89 -2.93 -17.33
C VAL A 121 23.47 -3.36 -16.97
N SER A 122 23.13 -3.43 -15.68
CA SER A 122 21.82 -3.92 -15.21
C SER A 122 20.82 -2.80 -14.90
N ALA A 123 21.29 -1.54 -14.79
CA ALA A 123 20.48 -0.39 -14.39
C ALA A 123 19.17 -0.29 -15.17
N LEU A 124 19.25 -0.23 -16.50
CA LEU A 124 18.08 -0.06 -17.37
C LEU A 124 17.07 -1.22 -17.22
N SER A 125 17.56 -2.46 -17.23
CA SER A 125 16.69 -3.63 -17.08
C SER A 125 16.00 -3.68 -15.72
N SER A 126 16.70 -3.28 -14.65
CA SER A 126 16.14 -3.24 -13.30
C SER A 126 15.06 -2.17 -13.18
N TYR A 127 15.25 -0.99 -13.80
CA TYR A 127 14.22 0.05 -13.83
C TYR A 127 12.97 -0.40 -14.58
N ILE A 128 13.11 -0.94 -15.79
CA ILE A 128 11.97 -1.41 -16.58
C ILE A 128 11.19 -2.49 -15.83
N LEU A 129 11.88 -3.46 -15.21
CA LEU A 129 11.23 -4.51 -14.44
C LEU A 129 10.53 -3.95 -13.18
N GLY A 130 11.18 -2.99 -12.52
CA GLY A 130 10.61 -2.26 -11.38
C GLY A 130 9.33 -1.53 -11.76
N ASP A 131 9.33 -0.81 -12.88
CA ASP A 131 8.19 -0.02 -13.37
C ASP A 131 6.99 -0.90 -13.71
N ILE A 132 7.22 -2.03 -14.40
CA ILE A 132 6.15 -2.99 -14.73
C ILE A 132 5.57 -3.59 -13.44
N SER A 133 6.42 -3.94 -12.47
CA SER A 133 6.00 -4.50 -11.19
C SER A 133 5.22 -3.48 -10.35
N TRP A 134 5.62 -2.21 -10.43
CA TRP A 134 5.01 -1.11 -9.69
C TRP A 134 3.55 -0.89 -10.06
N PHE A 135 3.13 -1.17 -11.29
CA PHE A 135 1.71 -1.10 -11.61
C PHE A 135 0.94 -2.27 -10.98
N ALA A 136 1.45 -3.49 -11.14
CA ALA A 136 0.73 -4.72 -10.78
C ALA A 136 0.41 -4.82 -9.28
N VAL A 137 1.37 -4.47 -8.42
CA VAL A 137 1.25 -4.62 -6.95
C VAL A 137 0.14 -3.72 -6.34
N PRO A 138 0.19 -2.39 -6.47
CA PRO A 138 -0.84 -1.50 -5.95
C PRO A 138 -2.16 -1.69 -6.70
N PHE A 139 -2.15 -2.00 -8.00
CA PHE A 139 -3.38 -2.32 -8.72
C PHE A 139 -4.08 -3.50 -8.07
N LEU A 140 -3.39 -4.63 -7.87
CA LEU A 140 -3.96 -5.82 -7.27
C LEU A 140 -4.40 -5.55 -5.82
N ALA A 141 -3.54 -4.95 -5.00
CA ALA A 141 -3.84 -4.70 -3.58
C ALA A 141 -5.01 -3.72 -3.39
N ALA A 142 -4.98 -2.57 -4.07
CA ALA A 142 -5.98 -1.52 -3.90
C ALA A 142 -7.35 -1.94 -4.48
N THR A 143 -7.36 -2.57 -5.66
CA THR A 143 -8.62 -3.05 -6.24
C THR A 143 -9.21 -4.18 -5.41
N THR A 144 -8.42 -5.17 -5.01
CA THR A 144 -8.91 -6.29 -4.18
C THR A 144 -9.47 -5.80 -2.86
N MET A 145 -8.68 -5.06 -2.07
CA MET A 145 -9.12 -4.67 -0.72
C MET A 145 -10.20 -3.59 -0.76
N GLY A 146 -10.12 -2.65 -1.71
CA GLY A 146 -11.13 -1.61 -1.90
C GLY A 146 -12.48 -2.17 -2.34
N LEU A 147 -12.48 -3.07 -3.34
CA LEU A 147 -13.72 -3.70 -3.82
C LEU A 147 -14.29 -4.67 -2.78
N THR A 148 -13.46 -5.40 -2.03
CA THR A 148 -13.92 -6.24 -0.93
C THR A 148 -14.64 -5.43 0.15
N ALA A 149 -14.12 -4.25 0.52
CA ALA A 149 -14.78 -3.39 1.49
C ALA A 149 -16.19 -2.95 1.03
N VAL A 150 -16.34 -2.60 -0.26
CA VAL A 150 -17.63 -2.21 -0.83
C VAL A 150 -18.56 -3.42 -0.97
N ALA A 151 -18.08 -4.53 -1.51
CA ALA A 151 -18.87 -5.73 -1.74
C ALA A 151 -19.46 -6.31 -0.45
N LEU A 152 -18.73 -6.16 0.67
CA LEU A 152 -19.14 -6.68 1.97
C LEU A 152 -19.76 -5.62 2.90
N GLU A 153 -20.01 -4.39 2.44
CA GLU A 153 -20.50 -3.30 3.30
C GLU A 153 -21.86 -3.60 3.98
N ASN A 154 -22.69 -4.42 3.34
CA ASN A 154 -24.00 -4.85 3.83
C ASN A 154 -23.98 -6.24 4.51
N ASN A 155 -22.80 -6.80 4.77
CA ASN A 155 -22.67 -8.11 5.41
C ASN A 155 -22.65 -7.95 6.95
N PRO A 156 -23.31 -8.82 7.74
CA PRO A 156 -23.23 -8.80 9.21
C PRO A 156 -21.81 -8.95 9.77
N ALA A 157 -20.87 -9.52 9.01
CA ALA A 157 -19.46 -9.59 9.37
C ALA A 157 -18.73 -8.24 9.26
N PHE A 158 -19.33 -7.24 8.60
CA PHE A 158 -18.74 -5.92 8.42
C PHE A 158 -18.76 -5.16 9.76
N PRO A 159 -17.61 -4.62 10.23
CA PRO A 159 -17.50 -4.06 11.58
C PRO A 159 -18.49 -2.96 11.94
N SER A 160 -18.92 -2.15 10.97
CA SER A 160 -19.88 -1.06 11.20
C SER A 160 -21.32 -1.44 10.84
N TYR A 161 -21.60 -2.68 10.43
CA TYR A 161 -22.93 -3.13 10.01
C TYR A 161 -24.00 -2.79 11.08
N PRO A 162 -25.18 -2.25 10.68
CA PRO A 162 -25.68 -2.03 9.31
C PRO A 162 -25.20 -0.73 8.65
N ASN A 163 -24.34 0.04 9.32
CA ASN A 163 -23.83 1.29 8.79
C ASN A 163 -22.61 1.05 7.88
N ARG A 164 -22.47 1.91 6.87
CA ARG A 164 -21.28 1.95 6.02
C ARG A 164 -20.08 2.51 6.79
N LEU A 165 -18.88 2.32 6.22
CA LEU A 165 -17.69 2.97 6.75
C LEU A 165 -17.84 4.49 6.65
N ASP A 166 -17.72 5.16 7.79
CA ASP A 166 -17.81 6.60 7.89
C ASP A 166 -16.77 7.30 6.99
N PRO A 167 -17.08 8.44 6.34
CA PRO A 167 -16.12 9.14 5.49
C PRO A 167 -14.80 9.46 6.18
N ILE A 168 -14.81 9.74 7.49
CA ILE A 168 -13.58 9.98 8.27
C ILE A 168 -12.74 8.69 8.32
N GLY A 169 -13.39 7.54 8.49
CA GLY A 169 -12.73 6.23 8.44
C GLY A 169 -12.14 5.91 7.07
N VAL A 170 -12.82 6.30 5.99
CA VAL A 170 -12.29 6.16 4.62
C VAL A 170 -11.03 7.02 4.45
N THR A 171 -11.07 8.29 4.85
CA THR A 171 -9.90 9.19 4.78
C THR A 171 -8.76 8.75 5.70
N ALA A 172 -9.05 8.05 6.79
CA ALA A 172 -8.06 7.45 7.67
C ALA A 172 -7.47 6.13 7.13
N ASN A 173 -7.75 5.75 5.87
CA ASN A 173 -7.30 4.52 5.22
C ASN A 173 -7.74 3.22 5.93
N LEU A 174 -8.90 3.24 6.61
CA LEU A 174 -9.42 2.06 7.28
C LEU A 174 -10.00 1.02 6.33
N THR A 175 -10.09 1.30 5.03
CA THR A 175 -10.63 0.38 4.02
C THR A 175 -9.92 -0.97 4.03
N LEU A 176 -8.59 -1.00 4.07
CA LEU A 176 -7.81 -2.24 4.09
C LEU A 176 -8.06 -3.06 5.36
N PRO A 177 -7.91 -2.53 6.58
CA PRO A 177 -8.16 -3.31 7.79
C PRO A 177 -9.62 -3.74 7.94
N ILE A 178 -10.58 -2.93 7.49
CA ILE A 178 -12.01 -3.27 7.49
C ILE A 178 -12.31 -4.41 6.51
N ALA A 179 -11.78 -4.35 5.28
CA ALA A 179 -11.92 -5.45 4.33
C ALA A 179 -11.28 -6.74 4.87
N ALA A 180 -10.09 -6.64 5.45
CA ALA A 180 -9.38 -7.79 5.98
C ALA A 180 -10.13 -8.48 7.13
N VAL A 181 -10.62 -7.71 8.11
CA VAL A 181 -11.40 -8.28 9.24
C VAL A 181 -12.74 -8.84 8.78
N THR A 182 -13.38 -8.23 7.79
CA THR A 182 -14.65 -8.73 7.26
C THR A 182 -14.45 -10.05 6.51
N LEU A 183 -13.36 -10.16 5.75
CA LEU A 183 -13.08 -11.32 4.91
C LEU A 183 -12.59 -12.54 5.72
N LEU A 184 -11.76 -12.32 6.74
CA LEU A 184 -10.99 -13.37 7.42
C LEU A 184 -11.02 -13.25 8.97
N GLY A 185 -11.84 -12.36 9.52
CA GLY A 185 -11.91 -12.13 10.96
C GLY A 185 -10.58 -11.64 11.54
N LYS A 186 -10.25 -12.13 12.75
CA LYS A 186 -9.04 -11.74 13.49
C LYS A 186 -7.74 -12.02 12.73
N ASP A 187 -7.72 -13.10 11.96
CA ASP A 187 -6.54 -13.51 11.18
C ASP A 187 -6.30 -12.54 10.02
N GLY A 188 -7.37 -12.06 9.39
CA GLY A 188 -7.32 -10.98 8.41
C GLY A 188 -6.73 -9.70 8.96
N THR A 189 -7.20 -9.23 10.11
CA THR A 189 -6.66 -8.01 10.76
C THR A 189 -5.17 -8.15 11.09
N THR A 190 -4.76 -9.31 11.61
CA THR A 190 -3.37 -9.57 11.95
C THR A 190 -2.49 -9.57 10.69
N THR A 191 -2.97 -10.20 9.63
CA THR A 191 -2.29 -10.27 8.33
C THR A 191 -2.17 -8.89 7.68
N ALA A 192 -3.22 -8.08 7.74
CA ALA A 192 -3.20 -6.68 7.30
C ALA A 192 -2.20 -5.84 8.11
N LEU A 193 -2.16 -6.01 9.43
CA LEU A 193 -1.21 -5.33 10.30
C LEU A 193 0.24 -5.71 9.95
N ILE A 194 0.51 -6.99 9.68
CA ILE A 194 1.83 -7.45 9.26
C ILE A 194 2.20 -6.83 7.91
N MET A 195 1.29 -6.78 6.93
CA MET A 195 1.55 -6.13 5.64
C MET A 195 1.92 -4.65 5.82
N VAL A 196 1.13 -3.91 6.61
CA VAL A 196 1.38 -2.50 6.90
C VAL A 196 2.70 -2.32 7.65
N PHE A 197 2.99 -3.19 8.61
CA PHE A 197 4.27 -3.17 9.32
C PHE A 197 5.44 -3.37 8.36
N MET A 198 5.42 -4.41 7.51
CA MET A 198 6.50 -4.72 6.57
C MET A 198 6.72 -3.62 5.52
N THR A 199 5.64 -2.96 5.06
CA THR A 199 5.74 -1.85 4.11
C THR A 199 6.32 -0.60 4.76
N ILE A 200 5.88 -0.24 5.96
CA ILE A 200 6.39 0.92 6.70
C ILE A 200 7.86 0.72 7.07
N THR A 201 8.24 -0.47 7.56
CA THR A 201 9.62 -0.73 7.97
C THR A 201 10.60 -0.64 6.81
N SER A 202 10.21 -1.14 5.63
CA SER A 202 10.97 -1.04 4.38
C SER A 202 11.10 0.41 3.87
N ALA A 203 10.02 1.19 3.93
CA ALA A 203 10.09 2.60 3.54
C ALA A 203 10.99 3.41 4.49
N MET A 204 10.87 3.18 5.81
CA MET A 204 11.61 3.95 6.80
C MET A 204 13.12 3.67 6.77
N SER A 205 13.56 2.42 6.60
CA SER A 205 14.99 2.09 6.46
C SER A 205 15.66 2.84 5.30
N ALA A 206 14.99 2.91 4.15
CA ALA A 206 15.47 3.63 2.98
C ALA A 206 15.59 5.15 3.25
N GLN A 207 14.59 5.73 3.92
CA GLN A 207 14.60 7.15 4.29
C GLN A 207 15.69 7.50 5.30
N TRP A 208 15.98 6.63 6.27
CA TRP A 208 17.08 6.86 7.21
C TRP A 208 18.44 6.95 6.51
N ILE A 209 18.66 6.12 5.50
CA ILE A 209 19.89 6.18 4.68
C ILE A 209 19.93 7.46 3.87
N ALA A 210 18.83 7.83 3.22
CA ALA A 210 18.73 9.06 2.44
C ALA A 210 19.08 10.31 3.27
N VAL A 211 18.43 10.47 4.42
CA VAL A 211 18.69 11.60 5.32
C VAL A 211 20.14 11.59 5.83
N SER A 212 20.67 10.41 6.17
CA SER A 212 22.07 10.27 6.58
C SER A 212 23.05 10.64 5.46
N SER A 213 22.76 10.25 4.21
CA SER A 213 23.56 10.58 3.02
C SER A 213 23.62 12.08 2.81
N ILE A 214 22.47 12.76 2.80
CA ILE A 214 22.37 14.22 2.63
C ILE A 214 23.16 14.95 3.73
N ILE A 215 22.96 14.59 5.00
CA ILE A 215 23.65 15.25 6.12
C ILE A 215 25.17 15.05 6.01
N THR A 216 25.63 13.86 5.63
CA THR A 216 27.06 13.56 5.60
C THR A 216 27.76 14.13 4.36
N HIS A 217 27.15 14.01 3.18
CA HIS A 217 27.78 14.35 1.90
C HIS A 217 27.52 15.81 1.51
N ASP A 218 26.27 16.25 1.61
CA ASP A 218 25.87 17.57 1.11
C ASP A 218 26.07 18.65 2.17
N ILE A 219 25.98 18.31 3.45
CA ILE A 219 26.16 19.26 4.55
C ILE A 219 27.57 19.15 5.13
N HIS A 220 27.90 18.03 5.77
CA HIS A 220 29.13 17.91 6.57
C HIS A 220 30.40 18.03 5.70
N LYS A 221 30.48 17.29 4.60
CA LYS A 221 31.64 17.29 3.69
C LYS A 221 31.74 18.51 2.77
N THR A 222 30.66 19.30 2.64
CA THR A 222 30.70 20.48 1.78
C THR A 222 31.02 21.73 2.59
N TYR A 223 30.56 21.82 3.84
CA TYR A 223 30.65 23.05 4.65
C TYR A 223 31.55 22.96 5.88
N PHE A 224 31.87 21.77 6.39
CA PHE A 224 32.61 21.62 7.66
C PHE A 224 33.98 20.98 7.50
N ASN A 225 34.08 19.88 6.75
CA ASN A 225 35.32 19.16 6.44
C ASN A 225 35.53 19.08 4.94
#